data_AF-A0A7X3G3E0-F1
#
_entry.id   AF-A0A7X3G3E0-F1
#
_cell.length_a   1.000
_cell.length_b   1.000
_cell.length_c   1.000
_cell.angle_alpha   90.00
_cell.angle_beta   90.00
_cell.angle_gamma   90.00
#
_symmetry.space_group_name_H-M   'P 1'
#
loop_
_entity.id
_entity.type
_entity.pdbx_description
1 polymer ?
#
loop_
_entity_poly.entity_id
_entity_poly.type
_entity_poly.pdbx_seq_one_letter_code
_entity_poly.pdbx_strand_id
1 'polypeptide(L)'
;MNANKAWTPPAANRLYELAQSGTLDRQTRIRIALYLARRGQGVFEPGSLRLCGRAAGMNGAEMAANEAGTSHDAKGTACLAFVRTLLDVPDAPSARDVDGMAEVGYRASDIAEVISQVGINRDLHQSPSAIADCARLQSHPQSSTNQQENP
;
A
#
# COMPACT_ATOMS: atom_id res chain seq x y z
N MET A 1 -7.43 5.80 -20.74
CA MET A 1 -6.75 6.90 -20.02
C MET A 1 -7.73 8.06 -19.95
N ASN A 2 -8.31 8.33 -18.77
CA ASN A 2 -9.21 9.47 -18.58
C ASN A 2 -8.41 10.66 -18.04
N ALA A 3 -8.37 11.73 -18.82
CA ALA A 3 -7.97 13.04 -18.35
C ALA A 3 -8.98 13.54 -17.30
N ASN A 4 -8.49 14.28 -16.29
CA ASN A 4 -9.26 15.06 -15.30
C ASN A 4 -9.75 14.38 -14.01
N LYS A 5 -8.92 13.56 -13.34
CA LYS A 5 -9.12 13.31 -11.89
C LYS A 5 -8.06 14.02 -11.04
N ALA A 6 -8.01 15.34 -11.15
CA ALA A 6 -7.20 16.15 -10.25
C ALA A 6 -7.93 16.28 -8.91
N TRP A 7 -7.46 15.55 -7.90
CA TRP A 7 -7.94 15.73 -6.52
C TRP A 7 -7.40 17.05 -5.95
N THR A 8 -8.27 17.85 -5.34
CA THR A 8 -7.83 19.05 -4.60
C THR A 8 -6.98 18.64 -3.39
N PRO A 9 -6.04 19.47 -2.92
CA PRO A 9 -5.17 19.10 -1.79
C PRO A 9 -5.92 18.65 -0.52
N PRO A 10 -7.03 19.27 -0.09
CA PRO A 10 -7.81 18.77 1.06
C PRO A 10 -8.41 17.37 0.83
N ALA A 11 -8.92 17.10 -0.37
CA ALA A 11 -9.48 15.79 -0.70
C ALA A 11 -8.38 14.72 -0.80
N ALA A 12 -7.24 15.06 -1.42
CA ALA A 12 -6.09 14.18 -1.52
C ALA A 12 -5.54 13.79 -0.13
N ASN A 13 -5.41 14.75 0.78
CA ASN A 13 -4.98 14.49 2.16
C ASN A 13 -5.96 13.55 2.88
N ARG A 14 -7.27 13.78 2.73
CA ARG A 14 -8.28 12.94 3.40
C ARG A 14 -8.34 11.52 2.86
N LEU A 15 -8.17 11.35 1.55
CA LEU A 15 -8.05 10.01 0.94
C LEU A 15 -6.79 9.30 1.41
N TYR A 16 -5.69 10.04 1.52
CA TYR A 16 -4.46 9.49 2.08
C TYR A 16 -4.64 9.07 3.53
N GLU A 17 -5.22 9.90 4.41
CA GLU A 17 -5.53 9.55 5.80
C GLU A 17 -6.39 8.29 5.89
N LEU A 18 -7.44 8.19 5.06
CA LEU A 18 -8.31 7.02 4.99
C LEU A 18 -7.54 5.74 4.59
N ALA A 19 -6.59 5.85 3.65
CA ALA A 19 -5.76 4.72 3.26
C ALA A 19 -4.94 4.19 4.45
N GLN A 20 -4.60 5.05 5.41
CA GLN A 20 -3.76 4.67 6.55
C GLN A 20 -4.53 4.15 7.77
N SER A 21 -5.86 4.31 7.80
CA SER A 21 -6.70 3.87 8.92
C SER A 21 -7.19 2.43 8.83
N GLY A 22 -6.65 1.65 7.89
CA GLY A 22 -7.05 0.26 7.65
C GLY A 22 -6.35 -0.77 8.55
N THR A 23 -6.58 -2.05 8.23
CA THR A 23 -6.11 -3.22 8.98
C THR A 23 -4.76 -3.77 8.53
N LEU A 24 -4.25 -3.38 7.35
CA LEU A 24 -2.93 -3.80 6.89
C LEU A 24 -1.84 -3.35 7.86
N ASP A 25 -0.82 -4.18 8.00
CA ASP A 25 0.36 -3.77 8.74
C ASP A 25 1.17 -2.72 7.95
N ARG A 26 2.00 -1.98 8.68
CA ARG A 26 2.79 -0.89 8.12
C ARG A 26 3.80 -1.35 7.06
N GLN A 27 4.39 -2.55 7.22
CA GLN A 27 5.39 -3.05 6.28
C GLN A 27 4.72 -3.41 4.95
N THR A 28 3.53 -4.01 4.98
CA THR A 28 2.75 -4.32 3.78
C THR A 28 2.38 -3.05 3.00
N ARG A 29 1.95 -1.98 3.67
CA ARG A 29 1.69 -0.69 2.98
C ARG A 29 2.95 -0.12 2.32
N ILE A 30 4.09 -0.14 3.02
CA ILE A 30 5.38 0.34 2.48
C ILE A 30 5.82 -0.52 1.28
N ARG A 31 5.62 -1.83 1.35
CA ARG A 31 5.90 -2.78 0.26
C ARG A 31 5.13 -2.43 -1.00
N ILE A 32 3.82 -2.20 -0.89
CA ILE A 32 2.97 -1.76 -2.01
C ILE A 32 3.50 -0.43 -2.57
N ALA A 33 3.74 0.55 -1.70
CA ALA A 33 4.21 1.87 -2.11
C ALA A 33 5.57 1.82 -2.83
N LEU A 34 6.53 1.00 -2.36
CA LEU A 34 7.84 0.82 -3.00
C LEU A 34 7.69 0.26 -4.41
N TYR A 35 6.85 -0.76 -4.59
CA TYR A 35 6.61 -1.36 -5.89
C TYR A 35 5.99 -0.35 -6.88
N LEU A 36 4.97 0.41 -6.43
CA LEU A 36 4.34 1.45 -7.25
C LEU A 36 5.31 2.59 -7.58
N ALA A 37 6.09 3.06 -6.60
CA ALA A 37 7.08 4.12 -6.79
C ALA A 37 8.12 3.72 -7.84
N ARG A 38 8.59 2.47 -7.82
CA ARG A 38 9.59 1.98 -8.78
C ARG A 38 9.07 1.97 -10.23
N ARG A 39 7.75 1.84 -10.41
CA ARG A 39 7.08 1.89 -11.72
C ARG A 39 6.68 3.31 -12.15
N GLY A 40 6.98 4.34 -11.37
CA GLY A 40 6.50 5.70 -11.62
C GLY A 40 4.98 5.80 -11.47
N GLN A 41 4.41 5.07 -10.50
CA GLN A 41 2.97 5.03 -10.20
C GLN A 41 2.67 5.28 -8.71
N GLY A 42 3.69 5.66 -7.94
CA GLY A 42 3.59 5.89 -6.49
C GLY A 42 3.68 7.36 -6.14
N VAL A 43 3.01 7.77 -5.06
CA VAL A 43 2.98 9.16 -4.59
C VAL A 43 4.33 9.60 -4.01
N PHE A 44 5.11 8.64 -3.49
CA PHE A 44 6.37 8.91 -2.82
C PHE A 44 7.57 8.36 -3.59
N GLU A 45 8.70 9.06 -3.46
CA GLU A 45 9.97 8.60 -4.01
C GLU A 45 10.51 7.36 -3.29
N PRO A 46 11.20 6.44 -4.00
CA PRO A 46 11.79 5.24 -3.38
C PRO A 46 12.73 5.54 -2.22
N GLY A 47 13.53 6.61 -2.30
CA GLY A 47 14.46 7.00 -1.22
C GLY A 47 13.76 7.30 0.10
N SER A 48 12.63 7.99 0.02
CA SER A 48 11.75 8.29 1.14
C SER A 48 11.14 7.01 1.73
N LEU A 49 10.59 6.16 0.89
CA LEU A 49 10.00 4.89 1.32
C LEU A 49 11.02 3.95 1.98
N ARG A 50 12.27 3.95 1.53
CA ARG A 50 13.35 3.19 2.17
C ARG A 50 13.66 3.66 3.60
N LEU A 51 13.56 4.97 3.88
CA LEU A 51 13.68 5.50 5.24
C LEU A 51 12.51 4.99 6.12
N CYS A 52 11.29 5.04 5.59
CA CYS A 52 10.11 4.53 6.28
C CYS A 52 10.19 3.02 6.54
N GLY A 53 10.69 2.24 5.58
CA GLY A 53 10.88 0.80 5.69
C GLY A 53 11.89 0.43 6.76
N ARG A 54 13.05 1.11 6.82
CA ARG A 54 14.01 0.95 7.93
C ARG A 54 13.38 1.22 9.29
N ALA A 55 12.62 2.32 9.40
CA ALA A 55 11.88 2.64 10.62
C ALA A 55 10.77 1.61 10.95
N ALA A 56 10.30 0.83 9.97
CA ALA A 56 9.36 -0.28 10.15
C ALA A 56 10.04 -1.60 10.53
N GLY A 57 11.38 -1.65 10.60
CA GLY A 57 12.14 -2.89 10.79
C GLY A 57 12.41 -3.68 9.50
N MET A 58 12.14 -3.12 8.32
CA MET A 58 12.49 -3.76 7.04
C MET A 58 13.98 -3.57 6.75
N ASN A 59 14.64 -4.64 6.31
CA ASN A 59 16.04 -4.58 5.88
C ASN A 59 16.16 -4.16 4.39
N GLY A 60 17.40 -3.86 3.97
CA GLY A 60 17.69 -3.41 2.61
C GLY A 60 17.33 -4.43 1.52
N ALA A 61 17.56 -5.71 1.77
CA ALA A 61 17.27 -6.78 0.81
C ALA A 61 15.76 -6.93 0.57
N GLU A 62 14.98 -6.92 1.64
CA GLU A 62 13.52 -6.95 1.59
C GLU A 62 12.94 -5.75 0.83
N MET A 63 13.42 -4.53 1.09
CA MET A 63 12.97 -3.36 0.35
C MET A 63 13.35 -3.41 -1.14
N ALA A 64 14.54 -3.92 -1.48
CA ALA A 64 14.96 -4.10 -2.86
C ALA A 64 14.10 -5.16 -3.58
N ALA A 65 13.78 -6.27 -2.91
CA ALA A 65 12.87 -7.29 -3.43
C ALA A 65 11.48 -6.68 -3.70
N ASN A 66 10.97 -5.86 -2.77
CA ASN A 66 9.67 -5.21 -2.87
C ASN A 66 9.59 -4.25 -4.06
N GLU A 67 10.64 -3.46 -4.32
CA GLU A 67 10.75 -2.62 -5.51
C GLU A 67 10.73 -3.43 -6.81
N ALA A 68 11.26 -4.66 -6.78
CA ALA A 68 11.21 -5.59 -7.91
C ALA A 68 9.88 -6.38 -8.01
N GLY A 69 8.93 -6.15 -7.11
CA GLY A 69 7.64 -6.86 -7.09
C GLY A 69 7.69 -8.26 -6.49
N THR A 70 8.64 -8.52 -5.60
CA THR A 70 8.83 -9.79 -4.86
C THR A 70 9.09 -9.52 -3.38
N SER A 71 9.14 -10.54 -2.53
CA SER A 71 9.36 -10.36 -1.08
C SER A 71 10.02 -11.61 -0.50
N HIS A 72 10.80 -11.47 0.57
CA HIS A 72 11.30 -12.62 1.33
C HIS A 72 10.27 -13.15 2.33
N ASP A 73 9.23 -12.37 2.61
CA ASP A 73 8.03 -12.79 3.34
C ASP A 73 6.97 -13.37 2.39
N ALA A 74 6.34 -14.47 2.80
CA ALA A 74 5.33 -15.18 2.02
C ALA A 74 4.06 -14.32 1.81
N LYS A 75 3.60 -13.63 2.85
CA LYS A 75 2.47 -12.69 2.75
C LYS A 75 2.81 -11.54 1.80
N GLY A 76 3.99 -10.97 1.94
CA GLY A 76 4.48 -9.92 1.04
C GLY A 76 4.57 -10.37 -0.41
N THR A 77 4.93 -11.62 -0.68
CA THR A 77 5.01 -12.19 -2.03
C THR A 77 3.62 -12.28 -2.67
N ALA A 78 2.65 -12.82 -1.93
CA ALA A 78 1.26 -12.89 -2.39
C ALA A 78 0.68 -11.48 -2.62
N CYS A 79 0.95 -10.54 -1.71
CA CYS A 79 0.52 -9.16 -1.83
C CYS A 79 1.04 -8.51 -3.11
N LEU A 80 2.34 -8.60 -3.40
CA LEU A 80 2.91 -8.00 -4.60
C LEU A 80 2.48 -8.70 -5.88
N ALA A 81 2.25 -10.01 -5.85
CA ALA A 81 1.64 -10.71 -6.97
C ALA A 81 0.22 -10.20 -7.25
N PHE A 82 -0.60 -10.02 -6.21
CA PHE A 82 -1.94 -9.47 -6.32
C PHE A 82 -1.93 -8.01 -6.81
N VAL A 83 -1.04 -7.17 -6.27
CA VAL A 83 -0.85 -5.78 -6.73
C VAL A 83 -0.46 -5.73 -8.20
N ARG A 84 0.42 -6.63 -8.67
CA ARG A 84 0.76 -6.74 -10.09
C ARG A 84 -0.47 -7.07 -10.92
N THR A 85 -1.28 -8.06 -10.52
CA THR A 85 -2.56 -8.38 -11.19
C THR A 85 -3.47 -7.15 -11.29
N LEU A 86 -3.63 -6.38 -10.21
CA LEU A 86 -4.45 -5.15 -10.19
C LEU A 86 -3.96 -4.06 -11.16
N LEU A 87 -2.67 -4.06 -11.50
CA LEU A 87 -2.08 -3.07 -12.39
C LEU A 87 -2.09 -3.51 -13.85
N ASP A 88 -1.96 -4.81 -14.10
CA ASP A 88 -1.79 -5.36 -15.44
C ASP A 88 -3.13 -5.80 -16.07
N VAL A 89 -4.15 -6.11 -15.27
CA VAL A 89 -5.46 -6.58 -15.77
C VAL A 89 -6.51 -5.44 -15.69
N PRO A 90 -7.09 -5.01 -16.82
CA PRO A 90 -8.12 -3.96 -16.86
C PRO A 90 -9.43 -4.35 -16.19
N ASP A 91 -9.73 -5.64 -16.21
CA ASP A 91 -10.92 -6.24 -15.58
C ASP A 91 -10.48 -6.86 -14.24
N ALA A 92 -11.18 -6.49 -13.17
CA ALA A 92 -10.92 -6.80 -11.75
C ALA A 92 -10.28 -8.18 -11.43
N PRO A 93 -9.57 -8.32 -10.29
CA PRO A 93 -8.87 -9.56 -9.94
C PRO A 93 -9.82 -10.77 -9.97
N SER A 94 -9.33 -11.91 -10.44
CA SER A 94 -10.12 -13.15 -10.48
C SER A 94 -10.35 -13.68 -9.06
N ALA A 95 -11.32 -14.58 -8.89
CA ALA A 95 -11.53 -15.26 -7.61
C ALA A 95 -10.25 -15.97 -7.11
N ARG A 96 -9.48 -16.56 -8.03
CA ARG A 96 -8.21 -17.23 -7.72
C ARG A 96 -7.16 -16.27 -7.15
N ASP A 97 -7.11 -15.02 -7.63
CA ASP A 97 -6.19 -14.01 -7.11
C ASP A 97 -6.55 -13.62 -5.67
N VAL A 98 -7.84 -13.55 -5.36
CA VAL A 98 -8.35 -13.28 -4.01
C VAL A 98 -8.10 -14.47 -3.08
N ASP A 99 -8.34 -15.70 -3.56
CA ASP A 99 -8.12 -16.92 -2.78
C ASP A 99 -6.64 -17.07 -2.38
N GLY A 100 -5.70 -16.78 -3.29
CA GLY A 100 -4.27 -16.82 -3.00
C GLY A 100 -3.83 -15.86 -1.88
N MET A 101 -4.51 -14.72 -1.74
CA MET A 101 -4.30 -13.80 -0.61
C MET A 101 -4.84 -14.40 0.69
N ALA A 102 -6.03 -15.00 0.65
CA ALA A 102 -6.65 -15.61 1.82
C ALA A 102 -5.84 -16.82 2.35
N GLU A 103 -5.28 -17.63 1.45
CA GLU A 103 -4.46 -18.81 1.78
C GLU A 103 -3.21 -18.45 2.61
N VAL A 104 -2.58 -17.31 2.34
CA VAL A 104 -1.44 -16.82 3.14
C VAL A 104 -1.88 -16.03 4.38
N GLY A 105 -3.19 -15.92 4.62
CA GLY A 105 -3.77 -15.40 5.86
C GLY A 105 -4.15 -13.93 5.82
N TYR A 106 -4.37 -13.33 4.65
CA TYR A 106 -5.06 -12.03 4.57
C TYR A 106 -6.56 -12.18 4.85
N ARG A 107 -7.13 -11.22 5.56
CA ARG A 107 -8.58 -11.11 5.77
C ARG A 107 -9.23 -10.35 4.60
N ALA A 108 -10.55 -10.46 4.46
CA ALA A 108 -11.27 -9.71 3.44
C ALA A 108 -11.06 -8.18 3.56
N SER A 109 -10.97 -7.65 4.78
CA SER A 109 -10.65 -6.24 5.04
C SER A 109 -9.26 -5.86 4.53
N ASP A 110 -8.26 -6.73 4.73
CA ASP A 110 -6.91 -6.50 4.26
C ASP A 110 -6.85 -6.46 2.73
N ILE A 111 -7.53 -7.40 2.06
CA ILE A 111 -7.58 -7.47 0.59
C ILE A 111 -8.24 -6.22 0.01
N ALA A 112 -9.36 -5.78 0.61
CA ALA A 112 -10.03 -4.53 0.23
C ALA A 112 -9.12 -3.31 0.43
N GLU A 113 -8.32 -3.30 1.50
CA GLU A 113 -7.32 -2.24 1.72
C GLU A 113 -6.18 -2.30 0.71
N VAL A 114 -5.69 -3.48 0.29
CA VAL A 114 -4.66 -3.58 -0.78
C VAL A 114 -5.19 -2.95 -2.08
N ILE A 115 -6.44 -3.24 -2.47
CA ILE A 115 -7.08 -2.64 -3.63
C ILE A 115 -7.14 -1.11 -3.48
N SER A 116 -7.55 -0.64 -2.29
CA SER A 116 -7.65 0.79 -1.98
C SER A 116 -6.28 1.47 -2.01
N GLN A 117 -5.23 0.84 -1.46
CA GLN A 117 -3.85 1.33 -1.47
C GLN A 117 -3.34 1.52 -2.90
N VAL A 118 -3.58 0.54 -3.78
CA VAL A 118 -3.18 0.64 -5.20
C VAL A 118 -3.95 1.75 -5.92
N GLY A 119 -5.27 1.80 -5.75
CA GLY A 119 -6.12 2.81 -6.37
C GLY A 119 -5.75 4.23 -5.94
N ILE A 120 -5.61 4.46 -4.63
CA ILE A 120 -5.28 5.78 -4.07
C ILE A 120 -3.87 6.20 -4.48
N ASN A 121 -2.86 5.32 -4.40
CA ASN A 121 -1.51 5.69 -4.80
C ASN A 121 -1.43 6.06 -6.29
N ARG A 122 -2.06 5.27 -7.17
CA ARG A 122 -2.08 5.53 -8.61
C ARG A 122 -2.82 6.83 -8.96
N ASP A 123 -4.00 7.03 -8.38
CA ASP A 123 -4.83 8.22 -8.64
C ASP A 123 -4.16 9.50 -8.11
N LEU A 124 -3.52 9.44 -6.94
CA LEU A 124 -2.83 10.59 -6.35
C LEU A 124 -1.50 10.90 -7.05
N HIS A 125 -0.74 9.89 -7.51
CA HIS A 125 0.49 10.11 -8.29
C HIS A 125 0.23 10.95 -9.55
N GLN A 126 -0.95 10.82 -10.16
CA GLN A 126 -1.36 11.59 -11.33
C GLN A 126 -1.77 13.05 -11.00
N SER A 127 -1.73 13.46 -9.73
CA SER A 127 -2.06 14.82 -9.27
C SER A 127 -0.78 15.57 -8.86
N PRO A 128 -0.34 16.60 -9.63
CA PRO A 128 0.90 17.35 -9.37
C PRO A 128 1.00 18.03 -7.99
N SER A 129 -0.13 18.17 -7.27
CA SER A 129 -0.21 18.79 -5.93
C SER A 129 -0.30 17.77 -4.79
N ALA A 130 -0.21 16.47 -5.06
CA ALA A 130 -0.41 15.44 -4.05
C ALA A 130 0.89 15.12 -3.29
N ILE A 131 1.01 15.75 -2.11
CA ILE A 131 1.58 15.18 -0.88
C ILE A 131 3.10 14.86 -0.93
N ALA A 132 3.90 15.68 -0.25
CA ALA A 132 5.26 15.32 0.18
C ALA A 132 5.28 14.87 1.66
N ASP A 133 5.93 13.73 1.91
CA ASP A 133 6.86 13.41 3.02
C ASP A 133 6.72 12.02 3.64
N CYS A 134 7.87 11.39 3.90
CA CYS A 134 8.04 10.21 4.77
C CYS A 134 7.29 10.30 6.10
N ALA A 135 7.28 11.49 6.69
CA ALA A 135 6.67 11.76 7.99
C ALA A 135 5.19 11.35 8.04
N ARG A 136 4.50 11.42 6.89
CA ARG A 136 3.08 11.05 6.78
C ARG A 136 2.85 9.54 6.72
N LEU A 137 3.88 8.73 6.44
CA LEU A 137 3.84 7.26 6.64
C LEU A 137 4.24 6.88 8.08
N GLN A 138 4.75 7.82 8.87
CA GLN A 138 5.18 7.60 10.25
C GLN A 138 4.09 8.00 11.26
N SER A 139 3.15 8.87 10.90
CA SER A 139 2.18 9.48 11.83
C SER A 139 1.11 8.55 12.43
N HIS A 140 1.15 7.24 12.18
CA HIS A 140 0.27 6.26 12.83
C HIS A 140 1.06 5.06 13.39
N PRO A 141 1.41 5.07 14.69
CA PRO A 141 1.69 3.83 15.41
C PRO A 141 0.39 3.03 15.52
N GLN A 142 0.45 1.73 15.24
CA GLN A 142 -0.63 0.79 15.54
C GLN A 142 -0.80 0.73 17.06
N SER A 143 -1.73 1.53 17.60
CA SER A 143 -2.14 1.40 19.00
C SER A 143 -3.02 0.16 19.12
N SER A 144 -2.40 -0.98 19.38
CA SER A 144 -3.10 -2.14 19.93
C SER A 144 -3.49 -1.82 21.36
N THR A 145 -4.69 -1.28 21.57
CA THR A 145 -5.34 -1.36 22.88
C THR A 145 -6.43 -2.40 22.77
N ASN A 146 -6.07 -3.65 23.10
CA ASN A 146 -7.01 -4.59 23.69
C ASN A 146 -7.57 -3.93 24.95
N GLN A 147 -8.80 -3.42 24.89
CA GLN A 147 -9.67 -3.44 26.05
C GLN A 147 -10.89 -4.28 25.70
N GLN A 148 -10.73 -5.54 26.08
CA GLN A 148 -11.73 -6.34 26.75
C GLN A 148 -12.83 -5.50 27.41
N GLU A 149 -14.01 -5.47 26.79
CA GLU A 149 -15.26 -5.32 27.53
C GLU A 149 -16.27 -6.30 26.93
N ASN A 150 -16.55 -7.34 27.72
CA ASN A 150 -17.77 -8.12 27.70
C ASN A 150 -18.02 -8.54 29.15
N PRO A 151 -19.25 -8.61 29.66
CA PRO A 151 -20.55 -8.20 29.09
C PRO A 151 -21.19 -6.97 29.77
#